data_AF-A0AAE4FTT1-F1
#
_entry.id   AF-A0AAE4FTT1-F1
#
_cell.length_a   1.000
_cell.length_b   1.000
_cell.length_c   1.000
_cell.angle_alpha   90.00
_cell.angle_beta   90.00
_cell.angle_gamma   90.00
#
_symmetry.space_group_name_H-M   'P 1'
#
loop_
_entity.id
_entity.type
_entity.pdbx_description
1 polymer ?
#
loop_
_entity_poly.entity_id
_entity_poly.type
_entity_poly.pdbx_seq_one_letter_code
_entity_poly.pdbx_strand_id
1 'polypeptide(L)'
;MLYLERILFVAYGARAAHGLDEAMNKTLNRVNIMIPKGKLMIGIRQDIHAKINQILSLNHPSAHETLLNLKRFVLNENSKSFELGIAARRLTELMIDNLLQELEFDLLRVSLYRKIGYLKDIGIAEWITSYMHVLRVFGNESAHHQDQACRRPAVISQSDLGLCLFCIERLLDFWLEYLQGHYP
;
A
#
# COMPACT_ATOMS: atom_id res chain seq x y z
N MET A 1 -25.81 -5.49 15.01
CA MET A 1 -24.69 -6.48 15.02
C MET A 1 -23.44 -5.71 15.38
N LEU A 2 -22.80 -6.01 16.52
CA LEU A 2 -21.50 -5.43 16.87
C LEU A 2 -20.43 -6.27 16.18
N TYR A 3 -19.76 -5.68 15.19
CA TYR A 3 -18.62 -6.31 14.53
C TYR A 3 -17.35 -6.07 15.34
N LEU A 4 -16.45 -7.04 15.35
CA LEU A 4 -15.15 -6.90 15.99
C LEU A 4 -14.26 -6.00 15.11
N GLU A 5 -14.00 -4.77 15.55
CA GLU A 5 -13.24 -3.80 14.74
C GLU A 5 -11.73 -3.94 14.88
N ARG A 6 -11.24 -4.36 16.07
CA ARG A 6 -9.79 -4.45 16.34
C ARG A 6 -9.46 -5.42 17.46
N ILE A 7 -8.36 -6.15 17.29
CA ILE A 7 -7.68 -6.90 18.36
C ILE A 7 -6.28 -6.32 18.55
N LEU A 8 -5.92 -6.00 19.79
CA LEU A 8 -4.61 -5.49 20.17
C LEU A 8 -3.91 -6.54 21.04
N PHE A 9 -2.70 -6.92 20.63
CA PHE A 9 -1.81 -7.76 21.42
C PHE A 9 -0.74 -6.86 22.03
N VAL A 10 -0.65 -6.84 23.37
CA VAL A 10 0.28 -5.99 24.13
C VAL A 10 1.20 -6.87 24.94
N ALA A 11 2.51 -6.65 24.83
CA ALA A 11 3.52 -7.33 25.63
C ALA A 11 4.39 -6.31 26.38
N TYR A 12 4.67 -6.59 27.65
CA TYR A 12 5.45 -5.69 28.50
C TYR A 12 6.96 -5.93 28.31
N GLY A 13 7.67 -4.88 27.87
CA GLY A 13 9.12 -4.90 27.67
C GLY A 13 9.56 -5.36 26.28
N ALA A 14 10.70 -4.84 25.82
CA ALA A 14 11.19 -5.01 24.44
C ALA A 14 11.38 -6.47 24.04
N ARG A 15 11.85 -7.32 24.96
CA ARG A 15 12.07 -8.76 24.71
C ARG A 15 10.78 -9.52 24.48
N ALA A 16 9.76 -9.26 25.30
CA ALA A 16 8.46 -9.92 25.18
C ALA A 16 7.71 -9.40 23.94
N ALA A 17 7.81 -8.11 23.63
CA ALA A 17 7.28 -7.53 22.39
C ALA A 17 7.92 -8.16 21.15
N HIS A 18 9.24 -8.38 21.17
CA HIS A 18 9.93 -9.05 20.08
C HIS A 18 9.48 -10.51 19.92
N GLY A 19 9.40 -11.27 21.02
CA GLY A 19 8.93 -12.65 20.99
C GLY A 19 7.46 -12.77 20.53
N LEU A 20 6.61 -11.82 20.89
CA LEU A 20 5.23 -11.74 20.41
C LEU A 20 5.18 -11.47 18.89
N ASP A 21 5.98 -10.52 18.40
CA ASP A 21 6.08 -10.24 16.96
C ASP A 21 6.58 -11.47 16.20
N GLU A 22 7.65 -12.13 16.65
CA GLU A 22 8.16 -13.35 16.02
C GLU A 22 7.12 -14.48 16.00
N ALA A 23 6.45 -14.73 17.13
CA ALA A 23 5.40 -15.75 17.22
C ALA A 23 4.21 -15.42 16.31
N MET A 24 3.79 -14.15 16.24
CA MET A 24 2.74 -13.70 15.33
C MET A 24 3.15 -13.87 13.87
N ASN A 25 4.36 -13.46 13.50
CA ASN A 25 4.83 -13.58 12.13
C ASN A 25 4.96 -15.04 11.70
N LYS A 26 5.47 -15.89 12.58
CA LYS A 26 5.54 -17.34 12.35
C LYS A 26 4.15 -17.97 12.21
N THR A 27 3.23 -17.64 13.12
CA THR A 27 1.87 -18.21 13.14
C THR A 27 1.04 -17.74 11.96
N LEU A 28 1.21 -16.49 11.55
CA LEU A 28 0.55 -15.90 10.37
C LEU A 28 1.29 -16.20 9.06
N ASN A 29 2.34 -17.03 9.11
CA ASN A 29 3.22 -17.38 8.01
C ASN A 29 3.71 -16.19 7.17
N ARG A 30 3.89 -15.03 7.82
CA ARG A 30 4.37 -13.79 7.19
C ARG A 30 5.83 -13.99 6.82
N VAL A 31 6.09 -14.22 5.53
CA VAL A 31 7.43 -14.46 5.02
C VAL A 31 8.25 -13.16 5.15
N ASN A 32 9.38 -13.23 5.85
CA ASN A 32 10.31 -12.11 6.04
C ASN A 32 11.08 -11.80 4.74
N ILE A 33 10.38 -11.31 3.72
CA ILE A 33 11.02 -10.83 2.51
C ILE A 33 11.24 -9.34 2.68
N MET A 34 12.52 -9.00 2.78
CA MET A 34 12.97 -7.62 2.89
C MET A 34 12.94 -6.93 1.54
N ILE A 35 12.78 -5.61 1.60
CA ILE A 35 12.83 -4.72 0.45
C ILE A 35 14.17 -4.92 -0.31
N PRO A 36 14.16 -4.96 -1.65
CA PRO A 36 15.38 -5.24 -2.40
C PRO A 36 16.36 -4.06 -2.35
N LYS A 37 17.66 -4.37 -2.30
CA LYS A 37 18.74 -3.40 -1.99
C LYS A 37 19.57 -2.95 -3.20
N GLY A 38 19.16 -3.30 -4.41
CA GLY A 38 19.88 -2.89 -5.63
C GLY A 38 19.88 -1.36 -5.81
N LYS A 39 20.92 -0.81 -6.47
CA LYS A 39 21.03 0.64 -6.74
C LYS A 39 19.76 1.25 -7.33
N LEU A 40 19.12 0.53 -8.25
CA LEU A 40 17.83 0.92 -8.84
C LEU A 40 16.73 1.09 -7.77
N MET A 41 16.61 0.14 -6.84
CA MET A 41 15.58 0.20 -5.79
C MET A 41 15.86 1.32 -4.78
N ILE A 42 17.13 1.62 -4.51
CA ILE A 42 17.51 2.77 -3.69
C ILE A 42 17.04 4.06 -4.35
N GLY A 43 17.26 4.21 -5.67
CA GLY A 43 16.76 5.36 -6.44
C GLY A 43 15.24 5.50 -6.33
N ILE A 44 14.50 4.43 -6.64
CA ILE A 44 13.03 4.43 -6.56
C ILE A 44 12.53 4.81 -5.16
N ARG A 45 13.16 4.30 -4.08
CA ARG A 45 12.79 4.67 -2.70
C ARG A 45 13.01 6.15 -2.42
N GLN A 46 14.08 6.74 -2.94
CA GLN A 46 14.36 8.17 -2.81
C GLN A 46 13.34 9.00 -3.60
N ASP A 47 12.97 8.55 -4.80
CA ASP A 47 11.96 9.22 -5.63
C ASP A 47 10.59 9.20 -4.95
N ILE A 48 10.17 8.05 -4.40
CA ILE A 48 8.96 7.91 -3.59
C ILE A 48 9.01 8.88 -2.40
N HIS A 49 10.13 8.93 -1.68
CA HIS A 49 10.28 9.82 -0.52
C HIS A 49 10.15 11.29 -0.90
N ALA A 50 10.78 11.71 -2.00
CA ALA A 50 10.69 13.08 -2.51
C ALA A 50 9.23 13.44 -2.85
N LYS A 51 8.53 12.57 -3.59
CA LYS A 51 7.13 12.76 -3.97
C LYS A 51 6.19 12.84 -2.78
N ILE A 52 6.36 11.96 -1.79
CA ILE A 52 5.59 12.01 -0.55
C ILE A 52 5.75 13.37 0.14
N ASN A 53 6.98 13.90 0.22
CA ASN A 53 7.19 15.21 0.86
C ASN A 53 6.53 16.35 0.06
N GLN A 54 6.53 16.27 -1.27
CA GLN A 54 5.84 17.25 -2.13
C GLN A 54 4.32 17.20 -1.89
N ILE A 55 3.71 16.01 -1.90
CA ILE A 55 2.27 15.86 -1.64
C ILE A 55 1.90 16.36 -0.23
N LEU A 56 2.74 16.05 0.78
CA LEU A 56 2.53 16.55 2.14
C LEU A 56 2.57 18.08 2.22
N SER A 57 3.39 18.75 1.41
CA SER A 57 3.42 20.22 1.34
C SER A 57 2.18 20.85 0.71
N LEU A 58 1.41 20.08 -0.06
CA LEU A 58 0.12 20.52 -0.62
C LEU A 58 -1.04 20.46 0.41
N ASN A 59 -0.74 20.14 1.68
CA ASN A 59 -1.67 20.19 2.82
C ASN A 59 -2.97 19.36 2.65
N HIS A 60 -2.87 18.14 2.12
CA HIS A 60 -4.00 17.20 2.07
C HIS A 60 -4.20 16.51 3.44
N PRO A 61 -5.16 16.94 4.29
CA PRO A 61 -5.13 16.58 5.72
C PRO A 61 -5.44 15.10 5.96
N SER A 62 -6.31 14.50 5.14
CA SER A 62 -6.65 13.09 5.23
C SER A 62 -5.56 12.16 4.67
N ALA A 63 -4.62 12.70 3.88
CA ALA A 63 -3.50 11.94 3.33
C ALA A 63 -2.32 11.78 4.30
N HIS A 64 -2.19 12.67 5.30
CA HIS A 64 -0.98 12.82 6.09
C HIS A 64 -0.51 11.53 6.76
N GLU A 65 -1.39 10.86 7.51
CA GLU A 65 -1.06 9.62 8.22
C GLU A 65 -0.68 8.48 7.27
N THR A 66 -1.46 8.29 6.21
CA THR A 66 -1.22 7.26 5.19
C THR A 66 0.14 7.46 4.52
N LEU A 67 0.47 8.69 4.15
CA LEU A 67 1.73 9.04 3.50
C LEU A 67 2.93 8.87 4.43
N LEU A 68 2.82 9.25 5.71
CA LEU A 68 3.88 9.01 6.69
C LEU A 68 4.11 7.52 6.96
N ASN A 69 3.04 6.74 7.06
CA ASN A 69 3.14 5.28 7.22
C ASN A 69 3.81 4.65 6.00
N LEU A 70 3.41 5.03 4.78
CA LEU A 70 4.05 4.58 3.55
C LEU A 70 5.54 4.93 3.53
N LYS A 71 5.88 6.20 3.81
CA LYS A 71 7.26 6.68 3.87
C LYS A 71 8.11 5.88 4.85
N ARG A 72 7.58 5.57 6.04
CA ARG A 72 8.26 4.74 7.04
C ARG A 72 8.64 3.37 6.46
N PHE A 73 7.71 2.70 5.80
CA PHE A 73 7.95 1.35 5.27
C PHE A 73 8.82 1.33 4.02
N VAL A 74 8.69 2.32 3.13
CA VAL A 74 9.53 2.43 1.93
C VAL A 74 10.99 2.73 2.29
N LEU A 75 11.23 3.56 3.32
CA LEU A 75 12.59 3.95 3.72
C LEU A 75 13.27 2.94 4.64
N ASN A 76 12.52 2.12 5.37
CA ASN A 76 13.10 1.11 6.25
C ASN A 76 13.48 -0.15 5.47
N GLU A 77 14.78 -0.44 5.37
CA GLU A 77 15.28 -1.63 4.65
C GLU A 77 14.86 -2.94 5.31
N ASN A 78 14.50 -2.89 6.59
CA ASN A 78 14.05 -4.03 7.36
C ASN A 78 12.52 -4.18 7.33
N SER A 79 11.81 -3.33 6.56
CA SER A 79 10.37 -3.48 6.41
C SER A 79 10.03 -4.77 5.70
N LYS A 80 9.02 -5.43 6.24
CA LYS A 80 8.54 -6.71 5.75
C LYS A 80 7.60 -6.47 4.57
N SER A 81 7.62 -7.39 3.61
CA SER A 81 6.75 -7.38 2.42
C SER A 81 5.29 -7.05 2.73
N PHE A 82 4.72 -7.63 3.79
CA PHE A 82 3.32 -7.41 4.15
C PHE A 82 3.03 -5.99 4.65
N GLU A 83 3.98 -5.35 5.32
CA GLU A 83 3.83 -3.98 5.81
C GLU A 83 3.77 -3.00 4.63
N LEU A 84 4.66 -3.23 3.65
CA LEU A 84 4.67 -2.47 2.41
C LEU A 84 3.37 -2.69 1.63
N GLY A 85 2.91 -3.94 1.50
CA GLY A 85 1.66 -4.25 0.79
C GLY A 85 0.42 -3.61 1.43
N ILE A 86 0.33 -3.62 2.76
CA ILE A 86 -0.76 -2.93 3.49
C ILE A 86 -0.71 -1.41 3.24
N ALA A 87 0.48 -0.81 3.35
CA ALA A 87 0.63 0.63 3.12
C ALA A 87 0.35 1.03 1.66
N ALA A 88 0.77 0.21 0.70
CA ALA A 88 0.53 0.42 -0.73
C ALA A 88 -0.97 0.35 -1.08
N ARG A 89 -1.70 -0.60 -0.47
CA ARG A 89 -3.16 -0.64 -0.59
C ARG A 89 -3.81 0.59 0.01
N ARG A 90 -3.36 1.03 1.19
CA ARG A 90 -3.93 2.21 1.85
C ARG A 90 -3.71 3.48 1.04
N LEU A 91 -2.55 3.62 0.39
CA LEU A 91 -2.30 4.66 -0.60
C LEU A 91 -3.32 4.59 -1.75
N THR A 92 -3.56 3.39 -2.28
CA THR A 92 -4.52 3.18 -3.38
C THR A 92 -5.94 3.59 -2.97
N GLU A 93 -6.39 3.21 -1.78
CA GLU A 93 -7.69 3.61 -1.22
C GLU A 93 -7.80 5.13 -1.09
N LEU A 94 -6.78 5.76 -0.52
CA LEU A 94 -6.71 7.22 -0.36
C LEU A 94 -6.78 7.96 -1.69
N MET A 95 -6.02 7.53 -2.70
CA MET A 95 -6.03 8.14 -4.03
C MET A 95 -7.40 8.02 -4.68
N ILE A 96 -8.01 6.84 -4.63
CA ILE A 96 -9.34 6.59 -5.20
C ILE A 96 -10.40 7.44 -4.50
N ASP A 97 -10.38 7.49 -3.17
CA ASP A 97 -11.35 8.27 -2.42
C ASP A 97 -11.19 9.78 -2.71
N ASN A 98 -9.99 10.24 -3.05
CA ASN A 98 -9.75 11.60 -3.51
C ASN A 98 -10.20 11.85 -4.96
N LEU A 99 -9.94 10.91 -5.88
CA LEU A 99 -10.34 11.01 -7.30
C LEU A 99 -11.86 10.90 -7.48
N LEU A 100 -12.53 10.11 -6.65
CA LEU A 100 -13.97 9.87 -6.72
C LEU A 100 -14.77 10.75 -5.74
N GLN A 101 -14.14 11.77 -5.14
CA GLN A 101 -14.74 12.59 -4.09
C GLN A 101 -16.04 13.29 -4.54
N GLU A 102 -16.18 13.55 -5.84
CA GLU A 102 -17.36 14.20 -6.44
C GLU A 102 -18.47 13.23 -6.85
N LEU A 103 -18.21 11.91 -6.82
CA LEU A 103 -19.20 10.90 -7.18
C LEU A 103 -20.03 10.45 -5.96
N GLU A 104 -21.28 10.07 -6.22
CA GLU A 104 -22.31 9.82 -5.21
C GLU A 104 -21.95 8.81 -4.11
N PHE A 105 -22.63 8.94 -2.97
CA PHE A 105 -22.48 8.16 -1.72
C PHE A 105 -22.50 6.63 -1.89
N ASP A 106 -23.10 6.10 -2.96
CA ASP A 106 -23.21 4.65 -3.17
C ASP A 106 -21.85 3.96 -3.42
N LEU A 107 -20.82 4.71 -3.84
CA LEU A 107 -19.47 4.18 -4.03
C LEU A 107 -18.77 3.80 -2.72
N LEU A 108 -19.22 4.30 -1.57
CA LEU A 108 -18.63 3.99 -0.26
C LEU A 108 -18.80 2.52 0.12
N ARG A 109 -19.83 1.83 -0.41
CA ARG A 109 -20.12 0.42 -0.11
C ARG A 109 -19.52 -0.57 -1.10
N VAL A 110 -18.84 -0.05 -2.11
CA VAL A 110 -18.34 -0.84 -3.23
C VAL A 110 -16.91 -1.32 -2.94
N SER A 111 -16.62 -2.58 -3.31
CA SER A 111 -15.27 -3.16 -3.18
C SER A 111 -14.21 -2.30 -3.89
N LEU A 112 -12.99 -2.25 -3.34
CA LEU A 112 -11.84 -1.55 -3.94
C LEU A 112 -11.60 -1.92 -5.41
N TYR A 113 -11.84 -3.19 -5.78
CA TYR A 113 -11.77 -3.64 -7.17
C TYR A 113 -12.66 -2.84 -8.12
N ARG A 114 -13.94 -2.71 -7.76
CA ARG A 114 -14.94 -1.99 -8.54
C ARG A 114 -14.69 -0.47 -8.51
N LYS A 115 -14.23 0.08 -7.37
CA LYS A 115 -13.81 1.49 -7.29
C LYS A 115 -12.70 1.81 -8.30
N ILE A 116 -11.69 0.94 -8.43
CA ILE A 116 -10.64 1.09 -9.46
C ILE A 116 -11.25 1.07 -10.87
N GLY A 117 -12.25 0.21 -11.11
CA GLY A 117 -12.97 0.14 -12.38
C GLY A 117 -13.65 1.45 -12.78
N TYR A 118 -14.29 2.14 -11.83
CA TYR A 118 -14.95 3.43 -12.07
C TYR A 118 -13.99 4.56 -12.46
N LEU A 119 -12.69 4.45 -12.16
CA LEU A 119 -11.72 5.46 -12.57
C LEU A 119 -11.64 5.59 -14.10
N LYS A 120 -11.96 4.53 -14.85
CA LYS A 120 -12.02 4.60 -16.31
C LYS A 120 -13.13 5.53 -16.80
N ASP A 121 -14.24 5.59 -16.07
CA ASP A 121 -15.41 6.39 -16.45
C ASP A 121 -15.15 7.90 -16.26
N ILE A 122 -14.20 8.25 -15.38
CA ILE A 122 -13.70 9.63 -15.21
C ILE A 122 -12.40 9.89 -15.99
N GLY A 123 -12.07 9.04 -16.97
CA GLY A 123 -10.95 9.29 -17.90
C GLY A 123 -9.56 8.91 -17.41
N ILE A 124 -9.42 8.22 -16.27
CA ILE A 124 -8.11 7.72 -15.82
C ILE A 124 -7.64 6.58 -16.74
N ALA A 125 -6.41 6.71 -17.21
CA ALA A 125 -5.82 5.75 -18.12
C ALA A 125 -5.69 4.33 -17.53
N GLU A 126 -5.87 3.32 -18.39
CA GLU A 126 -5.93 1.92 -17.99
C GLU A 126 -4.61 1.39 -17.38
N TRP A 127 -3.47 1.96 -17.74
CA TRP A 127 -2.20 1.60 -17.10
C TRP A 127 -2.10 2.11 -15.66
N ILE A 128 -2.70 3.26 -15.34
CA ILE A 128 -2.75 3.79 -13.96
C ILE A 128 -3.62 2.88 -13.09
N THR A 129 -4.80 2.52 -13.58
CA THR A 129 -5.69 1.59 -12.86
C THR A 129 -5.07 0.19 -12.73
N SER A 130 -4.27 -0.24 -13.70
CA SER A 130 -3.47 -1.48 -13.62
C SER A 130 -2.46 -1.44 -12.47
N TYR A 131 -1.75 -0.33 -12.25
CA TYR A 131 -0.86 -0.19 -11.09
C TYR A 131 -1.63 -0.29 -9.77
N MET A 132 -2.81 0.32 -9.68
CA MET A 132 -3.69 0.22 -8.50
C MET A 132 -4.16 -1.22 -8.26
N HIS A 133 -4.49 -1.96 -9.32
CA HIS A 133 -4.85 -3.38 -9.21
C HIS A 133 -3.69 -4.24 -8.70
N VAL A 134 -2.46 -3.96 -9.15
CA VAL A 134 -1.25 -4.63 -8.64
C VAL A 134 -1.11 -4.38 -7.15
N LEU A 135 -1.16 -3.12 -6.69
CA LEU A 135 -1.05 -2.80 -5.26
C LEU A 135 -2.19 -3.39 -4.43
N ARG A 136 -3.43 -3.42 -4.96
CA ARG A 136 -4.56 -4.09 -4.33
C ARG A 136 -4.29 -5.58 -4.11
N VAL A 137 -3.74 -6.26 -5.12
CA VAL A 137 -3.41 -7.69 -5.04
C VAL A 137 -2.33 -7.93 -3.98
N PHE A 138 -1.25 -7.14 -3.98
CA PHE A 138 -0.21 -7.24 -2.94
C PHE A 138 -0.74 -6.96 -1.54
N GLY A 139 -1.61 -5.96 -1.36
CA GLY A 139 -2.20 -5.67 -0.06
C GLY A 139 -3.19 -6.74 0.41
N ASN A 140 -4.01 -7.29 -0.48
CA ASN A 140 -4.85 -8.46 -0.19
C ASN A 140 -4.00 -9.64 0.25
N GLU A 141 -2.94 -9.92 -0.50
CA GLU A 141 -2.01 -10.99 -0.19
C GLU A 141 -1.43 -10.80 1.21
N SER A 142 -0.95 -9.60 1.51
CA SER A 142 -0.37 -9.21 2.80
C SER A 142 -1.34 -9.34 3.98
N ALA A 143 -2.65 -9.23 3.74
CA ALA A 143 -3.69 -9.32 4.77
C ALA A 143 -4.24 -10.75 4.97
N HIS A 144 -4.22 -11.59 3.94
CA HIS A 144 -4.88 -12.91 3.93
C HIS A 144 -3.91 -14.03 3.54
N HIS A 145 -3.04 -14.42 4.48
CA HIS A 145 -2.04 -15.49 4.32
C HIS A 145 -2.56 -16.91 4.62
N GLN A 146 -3.83 -17.10 4.96
CA GLN A 146 -4.33 -18.39 5.46
C GLN A 146 -4.50 -19.49 4.38
N ASP A 147 -4.44 -19.17 3.07
CA ASP A 147 -4.71 -20.10 1.96
C ASP A 147 -3.49 -20.36 1.04
N GLN A 148 -2.32 -20.62 1.61
CA GLN A 148 -1.08 -20.78 0.84
C GLN A 148 -0.86 -22.18 0.23
N ALA A 149 -1.59 -23.22 0.69
CA ALA A 149 -1.32 -24.62 0.34
C ALA A 149 -1.44 -24.96 -1.17
N CYS A 150 -2.19 -24.16 -1.94
CA CYS A 150 -2.43 -24.42 -3.38
C CYS A 150 -1.82 -23.36 -4.32
N ARG A 151 -1.02 -22.41 -3.83
CA ARG A 151 -0.53 -21.28 -4.64
C ARG A 151 0.76 -21.60 -5.39
N ARG A 152 0.88 -21.06 -6.61
CA ARG A 152 2.10 -21.10 -7.43
C ARG A 152 2.31 -19.74 -8.10
N PRO A 153 3.39 -18.98 -7.75
CA PRO A 153 4.36 -19.25 -6.69
C PRO A 153 3.73 -19.17 -5.29
N ALA A 154 4.33 -19.87 -4.32
CA ALA A 154 3.83 -19.92 -2.94
C ALA A 154 4.13 -18.66 -2.13
N VAL A 155 5.11 -17.86 -2.56
CA VAL A 155 5.59 -16.67 -1.87
C VAL A 155 5.83 -15.55 -2.87
N ILE A 156 5.60 -14.31 -2.43
CA ILE A 156 6.08 -13.09 -3.09
C ILE A 156 7.60 -13.19 -3.22
N SER A 157 8.21 -12.68 -4.29
CA SER A 157 9.67 -12.58 -4.43
C SER A 157 10.18 -11.17 -4.18
N GLN A 158 11.50 -10.97 -4.11
CA GLN A 158 12.07 -9.62 -4.09
C GLN A 158 11.77 -8.84 -5.37
N SER A 159 11.73 -9.50 -6.53
CA SER A 159 11.37 -8.83 -7.79
C SER A 159 9.91 -8.33 -7.77
N ASP A 160 9.01 -9.11 -7.15
CA ASP A 160 7.61 -8.71 -6.95
C ASP A 160 7.50 -7.48 -6.03
N LEU A 161 8.34 -7.40 -4.99
CA LEU A 161 8.44 -6.19 -4.16
C LEU A 161 9.02 -4.99 -4.93
N GLY A 162 9.97 -5.24 -5.83
CA GLY A 162 10.47 -4.20 -6.73
C GLY A 162 9.36 -3.65 -7.63
N LEU A 163 8.50 -4.52 -8.16
CA LEU A 163 7.32 -4.11 -8.92
C LEU A 163 6.35 -3.29 -8.06
N CYS A 164 6.13 -3.69 -6.81
CA CYS A 164 5.30 -2.95 -5.85
C CYS A 164 5.84 -1.51 -5.65
N LEU A 165 7.14 -1.35 -5.43
CA LEU A 165 7.78 -0.02 -5.31
C LEU A 165 7.61 0.80 -6.59
N PHE A 166 7.81 0.19 -7.75
CA PHE A 166 7.62 0.88 -9.02
C PHE A 166 6.17 1.36 -9.21
N CYS A 167 5.18 0.52 -8.90
CA CYS A 167 3.78 0.91 -8.96
C CYS A 167 3.44 2.05 -7.99
N ILE A 168 3.99 2.03 -6.76
CA ILE A 168 3.84 3.14 -5.80
C ILE A 168 4.40 4.43 -6.39
N GLU A 169 5.60 4.38 -6.95
CA GLU A 169 6.30 5.53 -7.53
C GLU A 169 5.49 6.16 -8.68
N ARG A 170 5.03 5.34 -9.63
CA ARG A 170 4.20 5.80 -10.76
C ARG A 170 2.85 6.37 -10.34
N LEU A 171 2.25 5.83 -9.29
CA LEU A 171 0.99 6.35 -8.75
C LEU A 171 1.18 7.68 -8.01
N LEU A 172 2.29 7.85 -7.29
CA LEU A 172 2.61 9.12 -6.64
C LEU A 172 2.93 10.21 -7.67
N ASP A 173 3.62 9.88 -8.78
CA ASP A 173 3.80 10.78 -9.93
C ASP A 173 2.45 11.29 -10.43
N PHE A 174 1.57 10.35 -10.82
CA PHE A 174 0.25 10.67 -11.33
C PHE A 174 -0.56 11.51 -10.33
N TRP A 175 -0.54 11.13 -9.05
CA TRP A 175 -1.33 11.85 -8.05
C TRP A 175 -0.82 13.26 -7.81
N LEU A 176 0.50 13.46 -7.81
CA LEU A 176 1.09 14.77 -7.67
C LEU A 176 0.69 15.69 -8.83
N GLU A 177 0.76 15.19 -10.07
CA GLU A 177 0.32 15.93 -11.24
C GLU A 177 -1.18 16.28 -11.17
N TYR A 178 -2.02 15.34 -10.71
CA TYR A 178 -3.45 15.56 -10.48
C TYR A 178 -3.71 16.65 -9.43
N LEU A 179 -3.04 16.57 -8.27
CA LEU A 179 -3.19 17.56 -7.20
C LEU A 179 -2.71 18.96 -7.60
N GLN A 180 -1.79 19.06 -8.58
CA GLN A 180 -1.32 20.32 -9.14
C GLN A 180 -2.23 20.87 -10.25
N GLY A 181 -3.29 20.15 -10.62
CA GLY A 181 -4.25 20.58 -11.64
C GLY A 181 -3.77 20.35 -13.09
N HIS A 182 -2.82 19.44 -13.31
CA HIS A 182 -2.39 19.08 -14.67
C HIS A 182 -3.41 18.20 -15.41
N TYR A 183 -4.37 17.62 -14.69
CA TYR A 183 -5.47 16.84 -15.25
C TYR A 183 -6.80 17.59 -14.99
N PRO A 184 -7.58 17.91 -16.04
CA PRO A 184 -8.87 18.57 -15.92
C PRO A 184 -9.99 17.64 -15.43
#